data_AF-A0A7Y4UK56-F1
#
_entry.id   AF-A0A7Y4UK56-F1
#
_cell.length_a   1.000
_cell.length_b   1.000
_cell.length_c   1.000
_cell.angle_alpha   90.00
_cell.angle_beta   90.00
_cell.angle_gamma   90.00
#
_symmetry.space_group_name_H-M   'P 1'
#
loop_
_entity.id
_entity.type
_entity.pdbx_description
1 polymer ?
#
loop_
_entity_poly.entity_id
_entity_poly.type
_entity_poly.pdbx_seq_one_letter_code
_entity_poly.pdbx_strand_id
1 'polypeptide(L)'
;MNIHTGEIYGKQTAAKFVMYNVLKVSKANSASPEVVTLQNIDNPLSLFETTAQKLASSGYIRISQTPYIDLQATTPKKRKAARKPTRCPLTFDFLEDRADSQRPAPILPDLFS
;
A
#
# COMPACT_ATOMS: atom_id res chain seq x y z
N MET A 1 -21.90 -15.78 -0.98
CA MET A 1 -21.06 -14.92 -0.11
C MET A 1 -20.07 -14.24 -1.03
N ASN A 2 -20.18 -12.93 -1.24
CA ASN A 2 -19.23 -12.20 -2.09
C ASN A 2 -18.05 -11.78 -1.23
N ILE A 3 -16.87 -12.29 -1.58
CA ILE A 3 -15.61 -11.99 -0.90
C ILE A 3 -14.89 -10.91 -1.71
N HIS A 4 -14.41 -9.87 -1.03
CA HIS A 4 -13.66 -8.78 -1.67
C HIS A 4 -12.20 -8.81 -1.23
N THR A 5 -11.33 -8.32 -2.12
CA THR A 5 -9.93 -8.08 -1.80
C THR A 5 -9.80 -7.01 -0.72
N GLY A 6 -8.93 -7.23 0.27
CA GLY A 6 -8.76 -6.34 1.43
C GLY A 6 -9.66 -6.67 2.64
N GLU A 7 -10.56 -7.65 2.53
CA GLU A 7 -11.33 -8.15 3.67
C GLU A 7 -10.44 -8.95 4.65
N ILE A 8 -10.83 -8.97 5.93
CA ILE A 8 -10.15 -9.74 6.97
C ILE A 8 -11.06 -10.86 7.47
N TYR A 9 -10.54 -12.07 7.47
CA TYR A 9 -11.19 -13.28 7.98
C TYR A 9 -10.46 -13.81 9.20
N GLY A 10 -11.22 -14.20 10.22
CA GLY A 10 -10.73 -14.80 11.44
C GLY A 10 -11.12 -16.27 11.55
N LYS A 11 -10.23 -17.08 12.11
CA LYS A 11 -10.56 -18.43 12.53
C LYS A 11 -10.12 -18.65 13.97
N GLN A 12 -11.08 -19.01 14.81
CA GLN A 12 -10.79 -19.45 16.17
C GLN A 12 -10.26 -20.89 16.11
N THR A 13 -8.99 -21.06 16.49
CA THR A 13 -8.39 -22.37 16.74
C THR A 13 -8.39 -22.61 18.25
N ALA A 14 -8.29 -23.88 18.68
CA ALA A 14 -8.31 -24.24 20.11
C ALA A 14 -7.31 -23.46 20.99
N ALA A 15 -6.18 -23.01 20.41
CA ALA A 15 -5.13 -22.29 21.12
C ALA A 15 -5.14 -20.77 20.90
N LYS A 16 -5.63 -20.28 19.75
CA LYS A 16 -5.56 -18.86 19.40
C LYS A 16 -6.52 -18.47 18.28
N PHE A 17 -6.87 -17.20 18.24
CA PHE A 17 -7.62 -16.59 17.17
C PHE A 17 -6.66 -16.06 16.11
N VAL A 18 -6.70 -16.63 14.90
CA VAL A 18 -5.80 -16.28 13.80
C VAL A 18 -6.57 -15.47 12.77
N MET A 19 -5.96 -14.40 12.28
CA MET A 19 -6.55 -13.52 11.27
C MET A 19 -5.81 -13.63 9.94
N TYR A 20 -6.56 -13.45 8.86
CA TYR A 20 -6.09 -13.60 7.50
C TYR A 20 -6.62 -12.47 6.62
N ASN A 21 -5.73 -11.85 5.84
CA ASN A 21 -6.07 -10.85 4.84
C ASN A 21 -6.38 -11.51 3.50
N VAL A 22 -7.44 -11.05 2.82
CA VAL A 22 -7.73 -11.44 1.44
C VAL A 22 -6.88 -10.62 0.49
N LEU A 23 -5.89 -11.25 -0.14
CA LEU A 23 -5.03 -10.58 -1.12
C LEU A 23 -5.65 -10.51 -2.51
N LYS A 24 -6.21 -11.65 -2.95
CA LYS A 24 -6.70 -11.81 -4.31
C LYS A 24 -7.93 -12.69 -4.32
N VAL A 25 -8.91 -12.27 -5.11
CA VAL A 25 -10.10 -13.04 -5.40
C VAL A 25 -10.13 -13.28 -6.90
N SER A 26 -9.90 -14.53 -7.30
CA SER A 26 -9.94 -14.96 -8.70
C SER A 26 -11.32 -15.55 -8.98
N LYS A 27 -12.14 -14.80 -9.72
CA LYS A 27 -13.37 -15.32 -10.29
C LYS A 27 -12.99 -16.22 -11.46
N ALA A 28 -12.95 -17.52 -11.19
CA ALA A 28 -13.06 -18.47 -12.27
C ALA A 28 -14.51 -18.35 -12.80
N ASN A 29 -14.71 -18.34 -14.11
CA ASN A 29 -15.97 -17.99 -14.80
C ASN A 29 -17.22 -18.66 -14.18
N SER A 30 -18.43 -18.24 -14.55
CA SER A 30 -19.75 -18.61 -13.97
C SER A 30 -20.04 -20.10 -13.62
N ALA A 31 -19.17 -21.04 -13.99
CA ALA A 31 -19.23 -22.47 -13.67
C ALA A 31 -18.17 -22.98 -12.65
N SER A 32 -17.17 -22.18 -12.25
CA SER A 32 -16.09 -22.62 -11.36
C SER A 32 -16.03 -21.85 -10.04
N PRO A 33 -15.61 -22.51 -8.94
CA PRO A 33 -15.62 -21.90 -7.62
C PRO A 33 -14.63 -20.74 -7.53
N GLU A 34 -15.07 -19.64 -6.90
CA GLU A 34 -14.23 -18.47 -6.62
C GLU A 34 -13.04 -18.87 -5.74
N VAL A 35 -11.83 -18.66 -6.26
CA VAL A 35 -10.56 -18.95 -5.56
C VAL A 35 -10.09 -17.70 -4.85
N VAL A 36 -9.85 -17.83 -3.55
CA VAL A 36 -9.48 -16.75 -2.63
C VAL A 36 -8.10 -17.05 -2.06
N THR A 37 -7.18 -16.11 -2.22
CA THR A 37 -5.84 -16.18 -1.61
C THR A 37 -5.85 -15.41 -0.30
N LEU A 38 -5.55 -16.13 0.79
CA LEU A 38 -5.48 -15.61 2.14
C LEU A 38 -4.02 -15.53 2.60
N GLN A 39 -3.68 -14.47 3.33
CA GLN A 39 -2.37 -14.27 3.96
C GLN A 39 -2.56 -14.13 5.48
N ASN A 40 -1.77 -14.86 6.27
CA ASN A 40 -1.78 -14.68 7.73
C ASN A 40 -1.24 -13.30 8.12
N ILE A 41 -1.92 -12.60 9.03
CA ILE A 41 -1.48 -11.28 9.52
C ILE A 41 -0.21 -11.38 10.37
N ASP A 42 -0.06 -12.44 11.16
CA ASP A 42 1.12 -12.65 12.03
C ASP A 42 2.34 -13.12 11.24
N ASN A 43 2.13 -13.81 10.11
CA ASN A 43 3.21 -14.35 9.29
C ASN A 43 2.97 -14.05 7.80
N PRO A 44 3.61 -13.00 7.25
CA PRO A 44 3.37 -12.57 5.88
C PRO A 44 3.83 -13.58 4.81
N LEU A 45 4.67 -14.56 5.17
CA LEU A 45 5.08 -15.64 4.26
C LEU A 45 4.03 -16.77 4.18
N SER A 46 3.10 -16.83 5.14
CA SER A 46 2.06 -17.85 5.16
C SER A 46 0.89 -17.43 4.28
N LEU A 47 0.93 -17.91 3.04
CA LEU A 47 -0.07 -17.70 2.00
C LEU A 47 -0.72 -19.03 1.67
N PHE A 48 -2.05 -19.05 1.55
CA PHE A 48 -2.75 -20.23 1.08
C PHE A 48 -3.95 -19.87 0.22
N GLU A 49 -4.31 -20.78 -0.67
CA GLU A 49 -5.46 -20.64 -1.56
C GLU A 49 -6.60 -21.52 -1.04
N THR A 50 -7.80 -20.96 -1.01
CA THR A 50 -9.02 -21.66 -0.63
C THR A 50 -10.16 -21.26 -1.54
N THR A 51 -11.25 -22.03 -1.57
CA THR A 51 -12.47 -21.64 -2.28
C THR A 51 -13.41 -20.90 -1.36
N ALA A 52 -14.22 -19.98 -1.89
CA ALA A 52 -15.23 -19.25 -1.10
C ALA A 52 -16.17 -20.20 -0.33
N GLN A 53 -16.51 -21.35 -0.93
CA GLN A 53 -17.35 -22.36 -0.29
C GLN A 53 -16.66 -23.04 0.90
N LYS A 54 -15.37 -23.38 0.77
CA LYS A 54 -14.58 -23.94 1.88
C LYS A 54 -14.36 -22.93 3.00
N LEU A 55 -14.19 -21.67 2.64
CA LEU A 55 -14.02 -20.59 3.60
C LEU A 55 -15.26 -20.45 4.49
N ALA A 56 -16.46 -20.47 3.90
CA ALA A 56 -17.72 -20.45 4.64
C ALA A 56 -17.95 -21.72 5.48
N SER A 57 -17.62 -22.90 4.95
CA SER A 57 -17.88 -24.18 5.66
C SER A 57 -16.88 -24.49 6.78
N SER A 58 -15.66 -23.95 6.71
CA SER A 58 -14.58 -24.28 7.66
C SER A 58 -14.48 -23.34 8.87
N GLY A 59 -15.52 -22.53 9.10
CA GLY A 59 -15.67 -21.69 10.28
C GLY A 59 -14.87 -20.40 10.27
N TYR A 60 -14.49 -19.89 9.08
CA TYR A 60 -13.93 -18.55 8.98
C TYR A 60 -15.04 -17.50 9.11
N ILE A 61 -14.82 -16.53 9.99
CA ILE A 61 -15.74 -15.43 10.25
C ILE A 61 -15.17 -14.16 9.64
N ARG A 62 -15.99 -13.41 8.91
CA ARG A 62 -15.60 -12.10 8.39
C ARG A 62 -15.53 -11.10 9.54
N ILE A 63 -14.33 -10.59 9.85
CA ILE A 63 -14.11 -9.64 10.94
C ILE A 63 -14.29 -8.22 10.45
N SER A 64 -13.67 -7.88 9.31
CA SER A 64 -13.77 -6.55 8.73
C SER A 64 -14.07 -6.64 7.24
N GLN A 65 -15.00 -5.79 6.83
CA GLN A 65 -15.31 -5.51 5.44
C GLN A 65 -14.73 -4.13 5.13
N THR A 66 -13.41 -4.02 4.98
CA THR A 66 -12.77 -2.72 4.73
C THR A 66 -12.25 -2.63 3.30
N PRO A 67 -12.98 -1.98 2.39
CA PRO A 67 -12.38 -1.34 1.23
C PRO A 67 -11.98 0.09 1.64
N TYR A 68 -10.82 0.25 2.29
CA TYR A 68 -10.24 1.58 2.54
C TYR A 68 -9.11 1.93 1.56
N ILE A 69 -8.85 1.04 0.61
CA ILE A 69 -7.79 1.18 -0.39
C ILE A 69 -8.45 1.05 -1.75
N ASP A 70 -8.30 2.09 -2.56
CA ASP A 70 -8.72 2.09 -3.95
C ASP A 70 -7.81 1.11 -4.72
N LEU A 71 -8.31 -0.11 -4.94
CA LEU A 71 -7.59 -1.17 -5.65
C LEU A 71 -7.69 -1.03 -7.17
N GLN A 72 -8.40 -0.02 -7.66
CA GLN A 72 -8.38 0.37 -9.07
C GLN A 72 -7.03 1.02 -9.37
N ALA A 73 -6.08 0.24 -9.85
CA ALA A 73 -4.85 0.75 -10.44
C ALA A 73 -5.19 1.54 -11.71
N THR A 74 -5.57 2.81 -11.56
CA THR A 74 -5.96 3.72 -12.67
C THR A 74 -4.79 4.07 -13.58
N THR A 75 -3.55 3.70 -13.20
CA THR A 75 -2.35 4.00 -13.99
C THR A 75 -1.49 2.75 -14.20
N PRO A 76 -1.35 2.26 -15.44
CA PRO A 76 -0.32 1.31 -15.80
C PRO A 76 0.94 2.12 -16.14
N LYS A 77 1.72 2.62 -15.17
CA LYS A 77 2.95 3.34 -15.52
C LYS A 77 4.01 3.31 -14.42
N LYS A 78 5.17 2.75 -14.79
CA LYS A 78 6.52 2.90 -14.21
C LYS A 78 6.56 3.88 -13.04
N ARG A 79 7.02 3.41 -11.87
CA ARG A 79 7.56 4.28 -10.81
C ARG A 79 8.51 5.29 -11.45
N LYS A 80 8.03 6.50 -11.76
CA LYS A 80 8.93 7.63 -11.89
C LYS A 80 9.48 7.84 -10.50
N ALA A 81 10.80 7.89 -10.37
CA ALA A 81 11.45 8.26 -9.12
C ALA A 81 10.72 9.48 -8.58
N ALA A 82 10.25 9.40 -7.32
CA ALA A 82 9.56 10.49 -6.68
C ALA A 82 10.45 11.73 -6.85
N ARG A 83 9.95 12.72 -7.59
CA ARG A 83 10.68 13.98 -7.74
C ARG A 83 10.85 14.48 -6.32
N LYS A 84 12.12 14.62 -5.87
CA LYS A 84 12.38 15.18 -4.54
C LYS A 84 11.54 16.45 -4.42
N PRO A 85 10.83 16.67 -3.30
CA PRO A 85 10.09 17.91 -3.11
C PRO A 85 11.05 19.06 -3.38
N THR A 86 10.77 19.81 -4.43
CA THR A 86 11.58 20.97 -4.79
C THR A 86 11.32 22.01 -3.72
N ARG A 87 12.38 22.39 -2.98
CA ARG A 87 12.32 23.43 -1.96
C ARG A 87 11.73 24.71 -2.60
N CYS A 88 10.87 25.40 -1.85
CA CYS A 88 10.25 26.63 -2.34
C CYS A 88 11.37 27.65 -2.63
N PRO A 89 11.40 28.32 -3.79
CA PRO A 89 12.48 29.27 -4.14
C PRO A 89 12.57 30.50 -3.22
N LEU A 90 11.54 30.71 -2.38
CA LEU A 90 11.50 31.75 -1.35
C LEU A 90 11.88 31.20 0.04
N THR A 91 12.30 29.95 0.15
CA THR A 91 12.78 29.40 1.43
C THR A 91 14.08 30.07 1.77
N PHE A 92 14.11 30.72 2.92
CA PHE A 92 15.31 31.33 3.47
C PHE A 92 16.25 30.22 3.98
N ASP A 93 17.53 30.34 3.65
CA ASP A 93 18.58 29.47 4.16
C ASP A 93 19.34 30.17 5.28
N PHE A 94 19.20 29.67 6.51
CA PHE A 94 19.84 30.25 7.69
C PHE A 94 21.38 30.15 7.67
N LEU A 95 21.94 29.21 6.92
CA LEU A 95 23.40 29.05 6.81
C LEU A 95 24.00 30.04 5.82
N GLU A 96 23.28 30.33 4.74
CA GLU A 96 23.73 31.22 3.67
C GLU A 96 23.14 32.64 3.75
N ASP A 97 22.30 32.90 4.76
CA ASP A 97 21.57 34.15 5.05
C ASP A 97 20.85 34.71 3.81
N ARG A 98 20.33 33.82 2.95
CA ARG A 98 19.77 34.15 1.64
C ARG A 98 18.66 33.19 1.23
N ALA A 99 17.80 33.63 0.32
CA ALA A 99 16.82 32.74 -0.30
C ALA A 99 17.46 31.90 -1.42
N ASP A 100 16.97 30.68 -1.65
CA ASP A 100 17.43 29.78 -2.72
C ASP A 100 17.40 30.42 -4.14
N SER A 101 16.59 31.47 -4.33
CA SER A 101 16.46 32.24 -5.58
C SER A 101 17.48 33.38 -5.74
N GLN A 102 18.23 33.73 -4.70
CA GLN A 102 19.22 34.82 -4.73
C GLN A 102 20.58 34.30 -5.20
N ARG A 103 21.27 35.08 -6.04
CA ARG A 103 22.64 34.74 -6.47
C ARG A 103 23.63 34.92 -5.31
N PRO A 104 24.68 34.09 -5.22
CA PRO A 104 25.74 34.28 -4.25
C PRO A 104 26.40 35.65 -4.42
N ALA A 105 26.75 36.29 -3.30
CA ALA A 105 27.62 37.45 -3.32
C ALA A 105 28.95 37.06 -4.00
N PRO A 106 29.51 37.94 -4.85
CA PRO A 106 30.79 37.68 -5.47
C PRO A 106 31.86 37.49 -4.39
N ILE A 107 32.56 36.34 -4.44
CA ILE A 107 33.59 35.96 -3.46
C ILE A 107 34.80 36.91 -3.53
N LEU A 108 34.99 37.57 -4.67
CA LEU A 108 36.05 38.55 -4.89
C LEU A 108 35.40 39.93 -5.07
N PRO A 109 35.74 40.95 -4.26
CA PRO A 109 35.46 42.32 -4.62
C PRO A 109 36.19 42.62 -5.92
N ASP A 110 35.54 43.40 -6.80
CA ASP A 110 36.09 43.77 -8.10
C ASP A 110 37.49 44.39 -7.91
N LEU A 111 38.52 43.70 -8.42
CA LEU A 111 39.92 44.13 -8.27
C LEU A 111 40.30 45.24 -9.27
N PHE A 112 39.34 45.72 -10.07
CA PHE A 112 39.54 46.73 -11.11
C PHE A 112 38.50 47.86 -11.09
N SER A 113 38.11 48.32 -9.89
CA SER A 113 37.52 49.67 -9.72
C SER A 113 38.59 50.72 -9.47
#